data_AF-A0AA37IHH0-F1
#
_entry.id   AF-A0AA37IHH0-F1
#
_cell.length_a   1.000
_cell.length_b   1.000
_cell.length_c   1.000
_cell.angle_alpha   90.00
_cell.angle_beta   90.00
_cell.angle_gamma   90.00
#
_symmetry.space_group_name_H-M   'P 1'
#
loop_
_entity.id
_entity.type
_entity.pdbx_description
1 polymer ?
#
loop_
_entity_poly.entity_id
_entity_poly.type
_entity_poly.pdbx_seq_one_letter_code
_entity_poly.pdbx_strand_id
1 'polypeptide(L)'
;MSNTTETRASTIDAVKTPLGFLVLGLLILDGTLGALAIPLSDFRTPLVWTIICSVAIMVAVVVALATFRPEALRGDRPWQEVYANQLADDLFMALDGALGNLEHTERIEAWLTVADVISTTNVSEKNYHVFCSGVAARLTKRADLQNRRIKARGAVQTDDAVEEIAPTPSERG
;
A
#
# COMPACT_ATOMS: atom_id res chain seq x y z
N MET A 1 -22.90 -6.90 -38.80
CA MET A 1 -23.01 -5.55 -38.19
C MET A 1 -22.78 -5.66 -36.68
N SER A 2 -21.54 -5.82 -36.22
CA SER A 2 -21.22 -6.05 -34.79
C SER A 2 -19.96 -5.32 -34.27
N ASN A 3 -19.35 -4.41 -35.04
CA ASN A 3 -18.06 -3.80 -34.66
C ASN A 3 -18.20 -2.49 -33.86
N THR A 4 -19.40 -1.94 -33.67
CA THR A 4 -19.59 -0.63 -33.01
C THR A 4 -19.66 -0.72 -31.48
N THR A 5 -19.93 -1.90 -30.91
CA THR A 5 -20.10 -2.08 -29.46
C THR A 5 -18.76 -2.19 -28.74
N GLU A 6 -17.76 -2.86 -29.33
CA GLU A 6 -16.43 -3.02 -28.73
C GLU A 6 -15.65 -1.70 -28.66
N THR A 7 -15.75 -0.85 -29.69
CA THR A 7 -15.03 0.44 -29.72
C THR A 7 -15.54 1.41 -28.65
N ARG A 8 -16.85 1.42 -28.37
CA ARG A 8 -17.44 2.27 -27.32
C ARG A 8 -17.02 1.81 -25.92
N ALA A 9 -16.91 0.51 -25.70
CA ALA A 9 -16.43 -0.03 -24.42
C ALA A 9 -14.98 0.39 -24.14
N SER A 10 -14.11 0.34 -25.16
CA SER A 10 -12.70 0.76 -25.03
C SER A 10 -12.54 2.25 -24.72
N THR A 11 -13.34 3.13 -25.34
CA THR A 11 -13.31 4.57 -25.02
C THR A 11 -13.76 4.84 -23.59
N ILE A 12 -14.78 4.13 -23.10
CA ILE A 12 -15.29 4.28 -21.73
C ILE A 12 -14.27 3.81 -20.69
N ASP A 13 -13.54 2.72 -20.96
CA ASP A 13 -12.49 2.22 -20.06
C ASP A 13 -11.31 3.19 -19.96
N ALA A 14 -10.96 3.89 -21.05
CA ALA A 14 -9.91 4.91 -21.03
C ALA A 14 -10.25 6.07 -20.07
N VAL A 15 -11.54 6.44 -19.94
CA VAL A 15 -11.99 7.53 -19.05
C VAL A 15 -11.94 7.14 -17.57
N LYS A 16 -11.82 5.85 -17.23
CA LYS A 16 -11.70 5.42 -15.82
C LYS A 16 -10.37 5.80 -15.20
N THR A 17 -9.34 6.03 -16.02
CA THR A 17 -8.05 6.52 -15.53
C THR A 17 -8.08 8.04 -15.41
N PRO A 18 -7.60 8.62 -14.28
CA PRO A 18 -7.50 10.08 -14.12
C PRO A 18 -6.69 10.73 -15.26
N LEU A 19 -5.72 10.00 -15.81
CA LEU A 19 -4.91 10.41 -16.97
C LEU A 19 -5.76 10.51 -18.24
N GLY A 20 -6.55 9.48 -18.55
CA GLY A 20 -7.41 9.47 -19.73
C GLY A 20 -8.46 10.58 -19.69
N PHE A 21 -8.98 10.91 -18.51
CA PHE A 21 -9.87 12.06 -18.32
C PHE A 21 -9.18 13.40 -18.64
N LEU A 22 -7.93 13.58 -18.19
CA LEU A 22 -7.15 14.79 -18.48
C LEU A 22 -6.86 14.93 -19.97
N VAL A 23 -6.43 13.85 -20.64
CA VAL A 23 -6.19 13.82 -22.09
C VAL A 23 -7.47 14.13 -22.86
N LEU A 24 -8.60 13.56 -22.46
CA LEU A 24 -9.90 13.82 -23.08
C LEU A 24 -10.30 15.29 -22.96
N GLY A 25 -10.17 15.88 -21.76
CA GLY A 25 -10.45 17.29 -21.53
C GLY A 25 -9.57 18.20 -22.39
N LEU A 26 -8.28 17.89 -22.51
CA LEU A 26 -7.37 18.64 -23.36
C LEU A 26 -7.72 18.51 -24.85
N LEU A 27 -8.05 17.31 -25.33
CA LEU A 27 -8.49 17.10 -26.72
C LEU A 27 -9.76 17.88 -27.05
N ILE A 28 -10.70 17.96 -26.11
CA ILE A 28 -11.90 18.78 -26.27
C ILE A 28 -11.51 20.26 -26.39
N LEU A 29 -10.61 20.74 -25.52
CA LEU A 29 -10.12 22.11 -25.56
C LEU A 29 -9.42 22.43 -26.88
N ASP A 30 -8.48 21.58 -27.32
CA ASP A 30 -7.77 21.75 -28.60
C ASP A 30 -8.73 21.68 -29.79
N GLY A 31 -9.71 20.80 -29.75
CA GLY A 31 -10.76 20.72 -30.77
C GLY A 31 -11.60 22.00 -30.85
N THR A 32 -11.97 22.59 -29.70
CA THR A 32 -12.71 23.86 -29.67
C THR A 32 -11.86 25.04 -30.18
N LEU A 33 -10.57 25.09 -29.83
CA LEU A 33 -9.65 26.10 -30.36
C LEU A 33 -9.46 25.94 -31.87
N GLY A 34 -9.30 24.70 -32.35
CA GLY A 34 -9.21 24.41 -33.78
C GLY A 34 -10.45 24.86 -34.56
N ALA A 35 -11.65 24.64 -34.01
CA ALA A 35 -12.90 25.10 -34.61
C ALA A 35 -12.99 26.63 -34.67
N LEU A 36 -12.55 27.33 -33.62
CA LEU A 36 -12.51 28.79 -33.57
C LEU A 36 -11.48 29.41 -34.51
N ALA A 37 -10.43 28.68 -34.89
CA ALA A 37 -9.42 29.16 -35.83
C ALA A 37 -9.94 29.33 -37.27
N ILE A 38 -11.06 28.67 -37.62
CA ILE A 38 -11.66 28.74 -38.96
C ILE A 38 -12.18 30.17 -39.25
N PRO A 39 -13.09 30.74 -38.42
CA PRO A 39 -13.63 32.08 -38.65
C PRO A 39 -12.67 33.23 -38.30
N LEU A 40 -11.70 33.06 -37.40
CA LEU A 40 -10.75 34.13 -37.01
C LEU A 40 -9.48 34.12 -37.86
N SER A 41 -9.56 34.56 -39.13
CA SER A 41 -8.41 34.59 -40.06
C SER A 41 -7.19 35.34 -39.52
N ASP A 42 -7.43 36.47 -38.84
CA ASP A 42 -6.37 37.38 -38.39
C ASP A 42 -5.58 36.81 -37.20
N PHE A 43 -6.15 35.84 -36.49
CA PHE A 43 -5.55 35.19 -35.32
C PHE A 43 -5.15 33.73 -35.59
N ARG A 44 -5.14 33.27 -36.85
CA ARG A 44 -4.79 31.88 -37.17
C ARG A 44 -3.41 31.49 -36.68
N THR A 45 -2.40 32.33 -36.93
CA THR A 45 -1.01 32.05 -36.54
C THR A 45 -0.85 31.85 -35.03
N PRO A 46 -1.31 32.77 -34.15
CA PRO A 46 -1.21 32.55 -32.71
C PRO A 46 -2.07 31.37 -32.23
N LEU A 47 -3.25 31.12 -32.82
CA LEU A 47 -4.07 29.96 -32.44
C LEU A 47 -3.38 28.62 -32.77
N VAL A 48 -2.80 28.50 -33.95
CA VAL A 48 -2.05 27.29 -34.34
C VAL A 48 -0.86 27.08 -33.40
N TRP A 49 -0.17 28.15 -33.02
CA TRP A 49 0.94 28.06 -32.09
C TRP A 49 0.52 27.64 -30.68
N THR A 50 -0.64 28.12 -30.21
CA THR A 50 -1.20 27.64 -28.94
C THR A 50 -1.55 26.16 -28.96
N ILE A 51 -2.10 25.63 -30.07
CA ILE A 51 -2.41 24.20 -30.21
C ILE A 51 -1.12 23.35 -30.24
N ILE A 52 -0.09 23.81 -30.94
CA ILE A 52 1.19 23.09 -30.98
C ILE A 52 1.85 23.08 -29.59
N CYS A 53 1.84 24.21 -28.89
CA CYS A 53 2.35 24.30 -27.53
C CYS A 53 1.54 23.45 -26.53
N SER A 54 0.21 23.40 -26.63
CA SER A 54 -0.63 22.58 -25.73
C SER A 54 -0.30 21.10 -25.89
N VAL A 55 -0.18 20.61 -27.12
CA VAL A 55 0.22 19.23 -27.41
C VAL A 55 1.61 18.93 -26.89
N ALA A 56 2.58 19.83 -27.10
CA ALA A 56 3.95 19.64 -26.60
C ALA A 56 3.98 19.55 -25.06
N ILE A 57 3.24 20.43 -24.36
CA ILE A 57 3.11 20.39 -22.90
C ILE A 57 2.44 19.08 -22.46
N MET A 58 1.40 18.62 -23.15
CA MET A 58 0.74 17.35 -22.84
C MET A 58 1.72 16.18 -22.90
N VAL A 59 2.50 16.10 -23.98
CA VAL A 59 3.52 15.05 -24.14
C VAL A 59 4.54 15.13 -23.00
N ALA A 60 5.00 16.33 -22.64
CA ALA A 60 5.92 16.52 -21.52
C ALA A 60 5.33 16.05 -20.18
N VAL A 61 4.05 16.36 -19.90
CA VAL A 61 3.35 15.90 -18.69
C VAL A 61 3.22 14.38 -18.67
N VAL A 62 2.85 13.76 -19.80
CA VAL A 62 2.74 12.30 -19.91
C VAL A 62 4.09 11.63 -19.66
N VAL A 63 5.18 12.16 -20.27
CA VAL A 63 6.54 11.66 -20.06
C VAL A 63 6.96 11.83 -18.59
N ALA A 64 6.70 13.00 -17.98
CA ALA A 64 7.00 13.24 -16.57
C ALA A 64 6.26 12.27 -15.65
N LEU A 65 4.97 12.02 -15.90
CA LEU A 65 4.19 11.03 -15.15
C LEU A 65 4.74 9.62 -15.37
N ALA A 66 5.17 9.27 -16.58
CA ALA A 66 5.81 8.00 -16.87
C ALA A 66 7.11 7.79 -16.11
N THR A 67 7.92 8.85 -15.95
CA THR A 67 9.18 8.77 -15.21
C THR A 67 9.00 8.79 -13.70
N PHE A 68 8.05 9.58 -13.17
CA PHE A 68 7.90 9.76 -11.72
C PHE A 68 6.89 8.82 -11.07
N ARG A 69 5.87 8.35 -11.80
CA ARG A 69 4.83 7.45 -11.29
C ARG A 69 4.37 6.46 -12.37
N PRO A 70 5.25 5.53 -12.79
CA PRO A 70 4.87 4.50 -13.76
C PRO A 70 3.68 3.65 -13.30
N GLU A 71 3.42 3.58 -11.99
CA GLU A 71 2.27 2.90 -11.38
C GLU A 71 0.93 3.55 -11.76
N ALA A 72 0.91 4.88 -11.91
CA ALA A 72 -0.30 5.61 -12.30
C ALA A 72 -0.70 5.32 -13.76
N LEU A 73 0.26 4.93 -14.61
CA LEU A 73 0.02 4.58 -16.02
C LEU A 73 -0.34 3.11 -16.21
N ARG A 74 0.13 2.22 -15.33
CA ARG A 74 -0.13 0.78 -15.42
C ARG A 74 -1.50 0.38 -14.91
N GLY A 75 -2.16 1.22 -14.11
CA GLY A 75 -3.46 0.89 -13.49
C GLY A 75 -3.37 -0.16 -12.38
N ASP A 76 -2.25 -0.86 -12.25
CA ASP A 76 -1.92 -1.72 -11.11
C ASP A 76 -1.55 -0.86 -9.91
N ARG A 77 -2.55 -0.58 -9.07
CA ARG A 77 -2.29 -0.13 -7.71
C ARG A 77 -1.63 -1.32 -6.98
N PRO A 78 -0.51 -1.15 -6.24
CA PRO A 78 0.10 -2.23 -5.48
C PRO A 78 -0.83 -2.64 -4.33
N TRP A 79 -1.83 -3.44 -4.67
CA TRP A 79 -2.75 -4.11 -3.76
C TRP A 79 -2.01 -4.99 -2.75
N GLN A 80 -0.81 -5.46 -3.10
CA GLN A 80 -0.05 -6.38 -2.26
C GLN A 80 0.16 -5.82 -0.86
N GLU A 81 0.48 -4.53 -0.70
CA GLU A 81 0.74 -3.97 0.64
C GLU A 81 -0.52 -3.89 1.50
N VAL A 82 -1.63 -3.38 0.94
CA VAL A 82 -2.87 -3.21 1.70
C VAL A 82 -3.47 -4.57 2.06
N TYR A 83 -3.53 -5.49 1.09
CA TYR A 83 -4.06 -6.83 1.32
C TYR A 83 -3.12 -7.66 2.19
N ALA A 84 -1.80 -7.52 2.09
CA ALA A 84 -0.88 -8.24 2.97
C ALA A 84 -1.07 -7.81 4.43
N ASN A 85 -1.25 -6.51 4.68
CA ASN A 85 -1.52 -6.01 6.02
C ASN A 85 -2.87 -6.48 6.56
N GLN A 86 -3.93 -6.45 5.74
CA GLN A 86 -5.25 -6.95 6.12
C GLN A 86 -5.21 -8.45 6.41
N LEU A 87 -4.64 -9.25 5.51
CA LEU A 87 -4.52 -10.69 5.70
C LEU A 87 -3.70 -11.04 6.95
N ALA A 88 -2.60 -10.32 7.21
CA ALA A 88 -1.81 -10.54 8.41
C ALA A 88 -2.60 -10.23 9.68
N ASP A 89 -3.39 -9.15 9.69
CA ASP A 89 -4.23 -8.80 10.84
C ASP A 89 -5.39 -9.81 11.00
N ASP A 90 -5.98 -10.32 9.92
CA ASP A 90 -7.01 -11.36 9.93
C ASP A 90 -6.48 -12.72 10.41
N LEU A 91 -5.30 -13.13 9.91
CA LEU A 91 -4.58 -14.32 10.38
C LEU A 91 -4.28 -14.21 11.87
N PHE A 92 -3.82 -13.03 12.28
CA PHE A 92 -3.56 -12.74 13.68
C PHE A 92 -4.81 -12.98 14.53
N MET A 93 -5.94 -12.35 14.18
CA MET A 93 -7.19 -12.50 14.91
C MET A 93 -7.73 -13.94 14.90
N ALA A 94 -7.62 -14.64 13.77
CA ALA A 94 -8.14 -15.99 13.62
C ALA A 94 -7.36 -17.02 14.46
N LEU A 95 -6.03 -16.90 14.52
CA LEU A 95 -5.18 -17.88 15.20
C LEU A 95 -4.86 -17.49 16.66
N ASP A 96 -4.96 -16.22 17.05
CA ASP A 96 -4.65 -15.80 18.43
C ASP A 96 -5.52 -16.52 19.47
N GLY A 97 -6.78 -16.83 19.12
CA GLY A 97 -7.66 -17.64 19.98
C GLY A 97 -7.17 -19.08 20.14
N ALA A 98 -6.74 -19.72 19.06
CA ALA A 98 -6.22 -21.09 19.10
C ALA A 98 -4.87 -21.19 19.83
N LEU A 99 -4.02 -20.17 19.66
CA LEU A 99 -2.73 -20.06 20.33
C LEU A 99 -2.84 -19.50 21.76
N GLY A 100 -4.04 -19.11 22.20
CA GLY A 100 -4.28 -18.50 23.50
C GLY A 100 -3.99 -19.42 24.69
N ASN A 101 -4.03 -20.74 24.48
CA ASN A 101 -3.74 -21.74 25.51
C ASN A 101 -2.24 -22.06 25.67
N LEU A 102 -1.38 -21.59 24.77
CA LEU A 102 0.05 -21.83 24.84
C LEU A 102 0.73 -20.92 25.87
N GLU A 103 1.88 -21.35 26.37
CA GLU A 103 2.73 -20.45 27.16
C GLU A 103 3.11 -19.23 26.29
N HIS A 104 3.30 -18.07 26.91
CA HIS A 104 3.56 -16.84 26.17
C HIS A 104 4.81 -16.90 25.28
N THR A 105 5.85 -17.59 25.73
CA THR A 105 7.07 -17.88 24.96
C THR A 105 6.75 -18.73 23.73
N GLU A 106 6.07 -19.86 23.94
CA GLU A 106 5.63 -20.77 22.86
C GLU A 106 4.72 -20.07 21.85
N ARG A 107 3.82 -19.18 22.31
CA ARG A 107 2.96 -18.39 21.43
C ARG A 107 3.77 -17.45 20.53
N ILE A 108 4.81 -16.82 21.06
CA ILE A 108 5.68 -15.94 20.26
C ILE A 108 6.45 -16.78 19.23
N GLU A 109 7.00 -17.92 19.64
CA GLU A 109 7.71 -18.83 18.73
C GLU A 109 6.80 -19.37 17.63
N ALA A 110 5.54 -19.71 17.96
CA ALA A 110 4.54 -20.12 16.99
C ALA A 110 4.30 -19.03 15.93
N TRP A 111 4.16 -17.76 16.36
CA TRP A 111 3.98 -16.64 15.43
C TRP A 111 5.20 -16.40 14.54
N LEU A 112 6.41 -16.50 15.09
CA LEU A 112 7.65 -16.39 14.32
C LEU A 112 7.79 -17.53 13.31
N THR A 113 7.39 -18.74 13.68
CA THR A 113 7.39 -19.91 12.79
C THR A 113 6.40 -19.73 11.64
N VAL A 114 5.19 -19.22 11.91
CA VAL A 114 4.20 -18.92 10.86
C VAL A 114 4.74 -17.85 9.90
N ALA A 115 5.34 -16.78 10.43
CA ALA A 115 5.95 -15.74 9.60
C ALA A 115 7.09 -16.29 8.73
N ASP A 116 7.95 -17.14 9.30
CA ASP A 116 9.06 -17.79 8.60
C ASP A 116 8.54 -18.68 7.45
N VAL A 117 7.58 -19.56 7.73
CA VAL A 117 6.96 -20.44 6.72
C VAL A 117 6.34 -19.65 5.57
N ILE A 118 5.62 -18.55 5.87
CA ILE A 118 5.02 -17.69 4.83
C ILE A 118 6.12 -17.03 3.98
N SER A 119 7.19 -16.54 4.61
CA SER A 119 8.27 -15.85 3.92
C SER A 119 9.16 -16.77 3.07
N THR A 120 9.24 -18.06 3.43
CA THR A 120 10.12 -19.06 2.77
C THR A 120 9.43 -19.74 1.58
N THR A 121 8.21 -19.33 1.23
CA THR A 121 7.47 -19.90 0.09
C THR A 121 8.21 -19.66 -1.23
N ASN A 122 8.69 -20.74 -1.85
CA ASN A 122 9.43 -20.70 -3.12
C ASN A 122 8.45 -20.61 -4.30
N VAL A 123 7.86 -19.42 -4.49
CA VAL A 123 6.96 -19.13 -5.61
C VAL A 123 7.70 -18.24 -6.61
N SER A 124 7.65 -18.63 -7.89
CA SER A 124 8.36 -17.93 -8.98
C SER A 124 7.85 -16.51 -9.24
N GLU A 125 6.67 -16.13 -8.72
CA GLU A 125 6.07 -14.82 -8.93
C GLU A 125 6.62 -13.78 -7.95
N LYS A 126 7.37 -12.80 -8.48
CA LYS A 126 7.93 -11.68 -7.71
C LYS A 126 6.88 -10.94 -6.87
N ASN A 127 5.70 -10.70 -7.44
CA ASN A 127 4.62 -9.99 -6.77
C ASN A 127 4.08 -10.76 -5.56
N TYR A 128 3.96 -12.08 -5.67
CA TYR A 128 3.53 -12.95 -4.59
C TYR A 128 4.58 -13.01 -3.47
N HIS A 129 5.87 -13.05 -3.82
CA HIS A 129 6.95 -12.99 -2.83
C HIS A 129 6.91 -11.67 -2.03
N VAL A 130 6.70 -10.53 -2.69
CA VAL A 130 6.55 -9.24 -2.01
C VAL A 130 5.34 -9.27 -1.05
N PHE A 131 4.21 -9.81 -1.50
CA PHE A 131 3.03 -10.00 -0.67
C PHE A 131 3.32 -10.86 0.58
N CYS A 132 3.88 -12.05 0.42
CA CYS A 132 4.22 -12.94 1.54
C CYS A 132 5.22 -12.30 2.51
N SER A 133 6.23 -11.59 2.00
CA SER A 133 7.18 -10.85 2.83
C SER A 133 6.49 -9.75 3.65
N GLY A 134 5.49 -9.08 3.08
CA GLY A 134 4.68 -8.08 3.78
C GLY A 134 3.83 -8.70 4.90
N VAL A 135 3.19 -9.84 4.64
CA VAL A 135 2.41 -10.59 5.64
C VAL A 135 3.33 -11.03 6.79
N ALA A 136 4.46 -11.65 6.47
CA ALA A 136 5.42 -12.13 7.45
C ALA A 136 5.98 -10.99 8.32
N ALA A 137 6.43 -9.89 7.71
CA ALA A 137 6.95 -8.73 8.44
C ALA A 137 5.90 -8.13 9.40
N ARG A 138 4.63 -8.11 8.99
CA ARG A 138 3.53 -7.63 9.81
C ARG A 138 3.25 -8.55 11.00
N LEU A 139 3.27 -9.87 10.80
CA LEU A 139 3.11 -10.86 11.86
C LEU A 139 4.24 -10.79 12.88
N THR A 140 5.51 -10.74 12.44
CA THR A 140 6.68 -10.57 13.31
C THR A 140 6.55 -9.32 14.16
N LYS A 141 6.18 -8.18 13.56
CA LYS A 141 5.97 -6.93 14.29
C LYS A 141 4.89 -7.04 15.37
N ARG A 142 3.81 -7.78 15.10
CA ARG A 142 2.73 -8.03 16.10
C ARG A 142 3.23 -8.91 17.25
N ALA A 143 3.97 -9.98 16.95
CA ALA A 143 4.57 -10.85 17.95
C ALA A 143 5.55 -10.07 18.85
N ASP A 144 6.40 -9.21 18.27
CA ASP A 144 7.31 -8.34 19.01
C ASP A 144 6.58 -7.37 19.94
N LEU A 145 5.48 -6.77 19.47
CA LEU A 145 4.65 -5.88 20.28
C LEU A 145 4.01 -6.62 21.46
N GLN A 146 3.56 -7.86 21.27
CA GLN A 146 3.07 -8.70 22.37
C GLN A 146 4.19 -8.99 23.39
N ASN A 147 5.37 -9.38 22.92
CA ASN A 147 6.53 -9.66 23.77
C ASN A 147 6.92 -8.44 24.62
N ARG A 148 6.98 -7.25 24.01
CA ARG A 148 7.26 -5.99 24.71
C ARG A 148 6.21 -5.66 25.78
N ARG A 149 4.92 -5.86 25.49
CA ARG A 149 3.84 -5.62 26.47
C ARG A 149 3.95 -6.54 27.68
N ILE A 150 4.36 -7.78 27.48
CA ILE A 150 4.54 -8.76 28.56
C ILE A 150 5.74 -8.38 29.43
N LYS A 151 6.90 -8.10 28.80
CA LYS A 151 8.10 -7.64 29.52
C LYS A 151 7.84 -6.38 30.34
N ALA A 152 7.09 -5.43 29.79
CA ALA A 152 6.70 -4.22 30.49
C ALA A 152 5.80 -4.49 31.71
N ARG A 153 4.93 -5.50 31.67
CA ARG A 153 4.10 -5.89 32.82
C ARG A 153 4.90 -6.63 33.89
N GLY A 154 5.80 -7.53 33.50
CA GLY A 154 6.64 -8.28 34.44
C GLY A 154 7.60 -7.38 35.23
N ALA A 155 8.14 -6.33 34.61
CA ALA A 155 9.04 -5.38 35.26
C ALA A 155 8.38 -4.53 36.36
N VAL A 156 7.06 -4.33 36.31
CA VAL A 156 6.32 -3.56 37.32
C VAL A 156 6.12 -4.36 38.61
N GLN A 157 6.16 -5.70 38.54
CA GLN A 157 5.82 -6.56 39.67
C GLN A 157 7.03 -6.89 40.58
N THR A 158 8.24 -6.59 40.14
CA THR A 158 9.48 -6.85 40.90
C THR A 158 9.89 -5.74 41.87
N ASP A 159 9.28 -4.55 41.81
CA ASP A 159 9.63 -3.44 42.71
C ASP A 159 8.87 -3.49 44.05
N ASP A 160 7.72 -4.17 44.12
CA ASP A 160 6.88 -4.23 45.33
C ASP A 160 7.21 -5.42 46.25
N ALA A 161 8.17 -6.28 45.89
CA ALA A 161 8.48 -7.53 46.61
C ALA A 161 9.80 -7.49 47.42
N VAL A 162 10.47 -6.33 47.53
CA VAL A 162 11.73 -6.18 48.30
C VAL A 162 11.53 -5.29 49.53
N GLU A 163 10.40 -5.44 50.22
CA GLU A 163 10.17 -4.88 51.56
C GLU A 163 9.84 -6.02 52.55
N GLU A 164 10.67 -7.07 52.58
CA GLU A 164 10.52 -8.17 53.52
C GLU A 164 11.69 -8.23 54.53
N ILE A 165 11.37 -7.75 55.74
CA ILE A 165 11.84 -8.16 57.08
C ILE A 165 13.28 -7.77 57.45
N ALA A 166 13.39 -6.61 58.09
CA ALA A 166 14.49 -6.30 59.00
C ALA A 166 14.49 -7.30 60.19
N PRO A 167 15.63 -7.90 60.55
CA PRO A 167 15.71 -8.83 61.68
C PRO A 167 15.50 -8.08 63.00
N THR A 168 14.55 -8.56 63.81
CA THR A 168 14.30 -8.05 65.16
C THR A 168 15.48 -8.40 66.08
N PRO A 169 16.02 -7.43 66.84
CA PRO A 169 17.15 -7.65 67.73
C PRO A 169 16.66 -8.21 69.07
N SER A 170 16.57 -9.54 69.22
CA SER A 170 16.28 -10.14 70.53
C SER A 170 17.14 -11.35 70.90
N GLU A 171 18.37 -11.45 70.40
CA GLU A 171 19.36 -12.42 70.90
C GLU A 171 20.75 -11.78 70.97
N ARG A 172 21.02 -11.06 72.07
CA ARG A 172 22.37 -10.91 72.62
C ARG A 172 22.26 -11.11 74.12
N GLY A 173 22.55 -12.34 74.54
CA GLY A 173 22.97 -12.63 75.91
C GLY A 173 24.37 -12.13 76.18
#